data_AF-A0A820NKB4-F1
#
_entry.id   AF-A0A820NKB4-F1
#
_cell.length_a   1.000
_cell.length_b   1.000
_cell.length_c   1.000
_cell.angle_alpha   90.00
_cell.angle_beta   90.00
_cell.angle_gamma   90.00
#
_symmetry.space_group_name_H-M   'P 1'
#
loop_
_entity.id
_entity.type
_entity.pdbx_description
1 polymer ?
#
loop_
_entity_poly.entity_id
_entity_poly.type
_entity_poly.pdbx_seq_one_letter_code
_entity_poly.pdbx_strand_id
1 'polypeptide(L)'
;NRGFSIRLVDVTPGENLLKAKRALVTDGYNNCNNYIQQAKEDKLQLQSGCSREQTLEALILKELSEVLESVGKLCFQELQRSSNSPLIMAISGSKGSNINISQMVACVGQQAISGSRVPNGFEDRSLLHFEKDSKIPAAEGFVENSFYSGLTPTEFFFHTMGGREGLVDTAVKTAETGYMQRRLVKCLEDLCCQYDMTIRTSTNDIVQFTYGSDSLDPIFLEGKNQPVDYERIYQRARAKYRYDDEHPLYGSEMNNFVCQQLQQNEYSIMDEEYKKHIIKFIEKVSSNVDAIRTKHHINDGSISNIEEDEQELKSNSNQKRISIVTTNRSNKKQRSIPNVLYEIERCTKSQLLEFLQLCKYKYGRARLEPGTAIGALCAQSIGEPATQMKLKTFHFAGVASMNITLGVPRIKEIINAVKTPSTSLITAELMNEHDQVFARKVKGRIEKTYLGQISQYIEEVYECDDCYLLIKFDLDRIRLLLLEIIPTSIIDSIVEDKKMKRGKYNQLTLASSDTITLHVSDTLKGNMYYTRKRYKEILPNIVVKGISTVDRAVITKDEKDDKKQIIC
;
A
#
# COMPACT_ATOMS: atom_id res chain seq x y z
N ASN A 1 21.47 32.99 23.01
CA ASN A 1 22.92 32.69 22.99
C ASN A 1 23.26 31.29 23.55
N ARG A 2 22.44 30.25 23.34
CA ARG A 2 22.67 28.92 23.94
C ARG A 2 23.85 28.15 23.32
N GLY A 3 24.18 28.41 22.05
CA GLY A 3 25.19 27.65 21.29
C GLY A 3 24.71 26.25 20.90
N PHE A 4 25.00 25.80 19.69
CA PHE A 4 24.69 24.44 19.21
C PHE A 4 25.81 23.97 18.29
N SER A 5 26.45 22.85 18.63
CA SER A 5 27.60 22.32 17.91
C SER A 5 27.58 20.79 17.90
N ILE A 6 27.99 20.19 16.78
CA ILE A 6 28.27 18.75 16.68
C ILE A 6 29.76 18.52 16.89
N ARG A 7 30.12 17.49 17.67
CA ARG A 7 31.49 17.09 17.96
C ARG A 7 31.69 15.60 17.67
N LEU A 8 32.95 15.19 17.54
CA LEU A 8 33.29 13.79 17.34
C LEU A 8 32.77 12.88 18.48
N VAL A 9 32.76 13.39 19.72
CA VAL A 9 32.24 12.69 20.90
C VAL A 9 30.74 12.36 20.79
N ASP A 10 30.00 13.10 19.97
CA ASP A 10 28.57 12.82 19.78
C ASP A 10 28.33 11.59 18.88
N VAL A 11 29.36 11.13 18.16
CA VAL A 11 29.33 9.96 17.27
C VAL A 11 30.28 8.83 17.71
N THR A 12 30.98 8.98 18.84
CA THR A 12 31.83 7.92 19.39
C THR A 12 30.96 6.82 20.02
N PRO A 13 31.08 5.55 19.58
CA PRO A 13 30.32 4.45 20.17
C PRO A 13 30.83 4.12 21.58
N GLY A 14 29.92 3.79 22.49
CA GLY A 14 30.26 3.27 23.81
C GLY A 14 30.87 1.87 23.74
N GLU A 15 31.64 1.47 24.75
CA GLU A 15 32.22 0.12 24.81
C GLU A 15 31.15 -0.98 24.88
N ASN A 16 30.03 -0.70 25.54
CA ASN A 16 28.90 -1.61 25.66
C ASN A 16 28.28 -1.86 24.28
N LEU A 17 28.03 -0.80 23.50
CA LEU A 17 27.58 -0.91 22.11
C LEU A 17 28.56 -1.68 21.25
N LEU A 18 29.87 -1.47 21.40
CA LEU A 18 30.87 -2.22 20.61
C LEU A 18 30.85 -3.72 20.90
N LYS A 19 30.71 -4.11 22.18
CA LYS A 19 30.59 -5.53 22.57
C LYS A 19 29.28 -6.14 22.07
N ALA A 20 28.17 -5.44 22.27
CA ALA A 20 26.85 -5.90 21.81
C ALA A 20 26.77 -5.99 20.29
N LYS A 21 27.29 -5.00 19.57
CA LYS A 21 27.41 -5.00 18.10
C LYS A 21 28.15 -6.23 17.61
N ARG A 22 29.34 -6.51 18.17
CA ARG A 22 30.13 -7.68 17.75
C ARG A 22 29.36 -8.97 17.93
N ALA A 23 28.72 -9.16 19.09
CA ALA A 23 27.90 -10.36 19.35
C ALA A 23 26.76 -10.50 18.33
N LEU A 24 25.98 -9.44 18.10
CA LEU A 24 24.86 -9.47 17.16
C LEU A 24 25.29 -9.71 15.71
N VAL A 25 26.40 -9.11 15.28
CA VAL A 25 26.93 -9.32 13.92
C VAL A 25 27.45 -10.75 13.76
N THR A 26 28.16 -11.29 14.76
CA THR A 26 28.62 -12.69 14.70
C THR A 26 27.46 -13.68 14.68
N ASP A 27 26.41 -13.42 15.47
CA ASP A 27 25.20 -14.26 15.48
C ASP A 27 24.48 -14.20 14.13
N GLY A 28 24.34 -13.00 13.55
CA GLY A 28 23.77 -12.82 12.21
C GLY A 28 24.57 -13.53 11.11
N TYR A 29 25.90 -13.47 11.16
CA TYR A 29 26.75 -14.22 10.22
C TYR A 29 26.62 -15.73 10.39
N ASN A 30 26.52 -16.23 11.63
CA ASN A 30 26.31 -17.66 11.90
C ASN A 30 24.97 -18.13 11.33
N ASN A 31 23.89 -17.36 11.51
CA ASN A 31 22.58 -17.66 10.93
C ASN A 31 22.64 -17.69 9.39
N CYS A 32 23.26 -16.68 8.78
CA CYS A 32 23.43 -16.62 7.33
C CYS A 32 24.22 -17.84 6.81
N ASN A 33 25.31 -18.22 7.49
CA ASN A 33 26.12 -19.38 7.12
C ASN A 33 25.32 -20.69 7.25
N ASN A 34 24.46 -20.81 8.27
CA ASN A 34 23.56 -21.95 8.41
C ASN A 34 22.57 -22.03 7.24
N TYR A 35 21.99 -20.90 6.81
CA TYR A 35 21.11 -20.88 5.63
C TYR A 35 21.86 -21.23 4.34
N ILE A 36 23.08 -20.74 4.17
CA ILE A 36 23.93 -21.09 3.03
C ILE A 36 24.24 -22.60 3.04
N GLN A 37 24.53 -23.19 4.19
CA GLN A 37 24.78 -24.63 4.32
C GLN A 37 23.52 -25.45 4.02
N GLN A 38 22.36 -25.08 4.56
CA GLN A 38 21.07 -25.71 4.22
C GLN A 38 20.76 -25.59 2.73
N ALA A 39 21.14 -24.46 2.12
CA ALA A 39 21.06 -24.20 0.69
C ALA A 39 22.19 -24.82 -0.12
N LYS A 40 23.15 -25.55 0.48
CA LYS A 40 24.06 -26.48 -0.21
C LYS A 40 23.60 -27.93 -0.05
N GLU A 41 22.96 -28.26 1.07
CA GLU A 41 22.46 -29.60 1.39
C GLU A 41 21.04 -29.90 0.85
N ASP A 42 20.46 -29.02 0.03
CA ASP A 42 19.10 -29.18 -0.55
C ASP A 42 17.95 -29.23 0.48
N LYS A 43 18.19 -28.76 1.71
CA LYS A 43 17.22 -28.79 2.81
C LYS A 43 16.45 -27.49 3.03
N LEU A 44 16.78 -26.43 2.29
CA LEU A 44 16.15 -25.12 2.48
C LEU A 44 14.67 -25.15 2.08
N GLN A 45 13.80 -24.71 2.98
CA GLN A 45 12.37 -24.55 2.69
C GLN A 45 12.15 -23.35 1.77
N LEU A 46 11.55 -23.60 0.61
CA LEU A 46 11.30 -22.58 -0.41
C LEU A 46 10.12 -21.69 -0.02
N GLN A 47 10.29 -20.38 -0.16
CA GLN A 47 9.17 -19.46 -0.07
C GLN A 47 8.27 -19.60 -1.31
N SER A 48 6.97 -19.41 -1.10
CA SER A 48 5.97 -19.56 -2.15
C SER A 48 6.27 -18.67 -3.37
N GLY A 49 6.40 -19.28 -4.54
CA GLY A 49 6.63 -18.57 -5.81
C GLY A 49 8.06 -18.08 -6.05
N CYS A 50 9.00 -18.37 -5.16
CA CYS A 50 10.41 -17.99 -5.31
C CYS A 50 11.27 -19.20 -5.69
N SER A 51 12.36 -18.95 -6.42
CA SER A 51 13.40 -19.96 -6.60
C SER A 51 14.17 -20.17 -5.28
N ARG A 52 14.98 -21.23 -5.24
CA ARG A 52 15.86 -21.51 -4.10
C ARG A 52 16.80 -20.36 -3.78
N GLU A 53 17.42 -19.80 -4.82
CA GLU A 53 18.34 -18.68 -4.66
C GLU A 53 17.63 -17.42 -4.19
N GLN A 54 16.47 -17.11 -4.79
CA GLN A 54 15.66 -15.96 -4.36
C GLN A 54 15.19 -16.11 -2.90
N THR A 55 14.82 -17.32 -2.49
CA THR A 55 14.45 -17.60 -1.11
C THR A 55 15.64 -17.40 -0.17
N LEU A 56 16.82 -17.89 -0.55
CA LEU A 56 18.04 -17.70 0.22
C LEU A 56 18.36 -16.20 0.38
N GLU A 57 18.31 -15.43 -0.71
CA GLU A 57 18.55 -13.99 -0.66
C GLU A 57 17.54 -13.26 0.23
N ALA A 58 16.26 -13.61 0.15
CA ALA A 58 15.23 -13.01 0.99
C ALA A 58 15.46 -13.28 2.48
N LEU A 59 15.87 -14.50 2.84
CA LEU A 59 16.19 -14.88 4.22
C LEU A 59 17.45 -14.15 4.72
N ILE A 60 18.51 -14.09 3.93
CA ILE A 60 19.74 -13.38 4.30
C ILE A 60 19.45 -11.89 4.48
N LEU A 61 18.76 -11.25 3.55
CA LEU A 61 18.41 -9.83 3.67
C LEU A 61 17.54 -9.54 4.89
N LYS A 62 16.64 -10.46 5.25
CA LYS A 62 15.82 -10.34 6.46
C LYS A 62 16.69 -10.35 7.72
N GLU A 63 17.55 -11.36 7.89
CA GLU A 63 18.45 -11.44 9.04
C GLU A 63 19.35 -10.19 9.15
N LEU A 64 19.96 -9.76 8.05
CA LEU A 64 20.86 -8.60 8.05
C LEU A 64 20.13 -7.29 8.38
N SER A 65 18.85 -7.18 7.98
CA SER A 65 18.00 -6.04 8.33
C SER A 65 17.61 -6.04 9.81
N GLU A 66 17.31 -7.21 10.38
CA GLU A 66 17.00 -7.37 11.81
C GLU A 66 18.21 -7.06 12.69
N VAL A 67 19.42 -7.45 12.26
CA VAL A 67 20.67 -7.08 12.94
C VAL A 67 20.84 -5.56 12.95
N LEU A 68 20.63 -4.90 11.81
CA LEU A 68 20.75 -3.43 11.72
C LEU A 68 19.75 -2.72 12.63
N GLU A 69 18.49 -3.17 12.68
CA GLU A 69 17.46 -2.58 13.52
C GLU A 69 17.78 -2.77 15.02
N SER A 70 18.23 -3.96 15.40
CA SER A 70 18.61 -4.30 16.78
C SER A 70 19.80 -3.48 17.25
N VAL A 71 20.86 -3.40 16.44
CA VAL A 71 22.03 -2.56 16.70
C VAL A 71 21.65 -1.08 16.76
N GLY A 72 20.76 -0.62 15.89
CA GLY A 72 20.24 0.74 15.91
C GLY A 72 19.49 1.07 17.20
N LYS A 73 18.59 0.18 17.65
CA LYS A 73 17.85 0.35 18.92
C LYS A 73 18.80 0.46 20.11
N LEU A 74 19.82 -0.40 20.19
CA LEU A 74 20.84 -0.35 21.24
C LEU A 74 21.62 0.97 21.19
N CYS A 75 22.00 1.43 20.00
CA CYS A 75 22.65 2.72 19.82
C CYS A 75 21.79 3.86 20.42
N PHE A 76 20.48 3.89 20.19
CA PHE A 76 19.60 4.94 20.73
C PHE A 76 19.35 4.85 22.24
N GLN A 77 19.49 3.67 22.83
CA GLN A 77 19.40 3.50 24.28
C GLN A 77 20.63 4.07 24.99
N GLU A 78 21.81 3.98 24.36
CA GLU A 78 23.06 4.49 24.93
C GLU A 78 23.26 6.00 24.75
N LEU A 79 22.75 6.58 23.65
CA LEU A 79 22.95 8.01 23.36
C LEU A 79 22.19 8.91 24.36
N GLN A 80 22.89 9.90 24.92
CA GLN A 80 22.31 10.85 25.87
C GLN A 80 21.32 11.80 25.19
N ARG A 81 20.03 11.67 25.53
CA ARG A 81 18.93 12.45 24.92
C ARG A 81 19.04 13.96 25.07
N SER A 82 19.59 14.46 26.17
CA SER A 82 19.61 15.88 26.51
C SER A 82 20.79 16.66 25.92
N SER A 83 21.88 15.98 25.56
CA SER A 83 23.13 16.63 25.15
C SER A 83 23.61 16.27 23.75
N ASN A 84 23.15 15.17 23.15
CA ASN A 84 23.65 14.73 21.86
C ASN A 84 23.04 15.55 20.71
N SER A 85 23.89 16.32 20.02
CA SER A 85 23.48 17.20 18.92
C SER A 85 22.85 16.47 17.73
N PRO A 86 23.46 15.42 17.14
CA PRO A 86 22.83 14.62 16.08
C PRO A 86 21.46 14.08 16.47
N LEU A 87 21.28 13.60 17.70
CA LEU A 87 20.00 13.08 18.16
C LEU A 87 18.93 14.18 18.27
N ILE A 88 19.30 15.37 18.78
CA ILE A 88 18.41 16.54 18.79
C ILE A 88 18.04 16.95 17.36
N MET A 89 18.97 16.90 16.41
CA MET A 89 18.70 17.22 15.01
C MET A 89 17.70 16.24 14.38
N ALA A 90 17.83 14.94 14.68
CA ALA A 90 16.89 13.92 14.21
C ALA A 90 15.51 14.06 14.86
N ILE A 91 15.44 14.28 16.19
CA ILE A 91 14.16 14.47 16.91
C ILE A 91 13.44 15.75 16.45
N SER A 92 14.19 16.83 16.21
CA SER A 92 13.64 18.09 15.68
C SER A 92 13.24 18.01 14.20
N GLY A 93 13.67 16.97 13.48
CA GLY A 93 13.47 16.85 12.04
C GLY A 93 14.24 17.89 11.21
N SER A 94 15.27 18.53 11.79
CA SER A 94 16.02 19.59 11.11
C SER A 94 16.91 19.05 9.99
N LYS A 95 17.77 18.08 10.29
CA LYS A 95 18.58 17.37 9.30
C LYS A 95 19.04 16.02 9.83
N GLY A 96 18.94 15.01 8.97
CA GLY A 96 19.31 13.64 9.30
C GLY A 96 18.15 12.86 9.91
N SER A 97 18.29 11.54 9.90
CA SER A 97 17.33 10.61 10.48
C SER A 97 18.02 9.71 11.51
N ASN A 98 17.23 8.95 12.25
CA ASN A 98 17.73 7.91 13.15
C ASN A 98 18.65 6.91 12.41
N ILE A 99 18.34 6.59 11.15
CA ILE A 99 19.18 5.68 10.36
C ILE A 99 20.57 6.29 10.14
N ASN A 100 20.67 7.59 9.84
CA ASN A 100 21.96 8.26 9.65
C ASN A 100 22.84 8.20 10.91
N ILE A 101 22.25 8.40 12.09
CA ILE A 101 22.98 8.32 13.36
C ILE A 101 23.48 6.88 13.58
N SER A 102 22.61 5.88 13.38
CA SER A 102 22.97 4.47 13.49
C SER A 102 24.12 4.09 12.55
N GLN A 103 24.13 4.60 11.32
CA GLN A 103 25.19 4.35 10.34
C GLN A 103 26.53 5.01 10.72
N MET A 104 26.48 6.21 11.31
CA MET A 104 27.69 6.91 11.76
C MET A 104 28.33 6.23 12.97
N VAL A 105 27.52 5.80 13.94
CA VAL A 105 28.00 5.30 15.24
C VAL A 105 28.16 3.78 15.23
N ALA A 106 27.15 3.05 14.77
CA ALA A 106 27.00 1.62 15.03
C ALA A 106 27.40 0.75 13.82
N CYS A 107 26.64 0.76 12.74
CA CYS A 107 26.88 -0.09 11.56
C CYS A 107 26.23 0.53 10.32
N VAL A 108 26.92 0.54 9.18
CA VAL A 108 26.36 1.06 7.92
C VAL A 108 25.27 0.14 7.35
N GLY A 109 25.49 -1.18 7.41
CA GLY A 109 24.54 -2.21 6.98
C GLY A 109 24.69 -2.65 5.52
N GLN A 110 23.70 -3.39 5.02
CA GLN A 110 23.71 -3.96 3.67
C GLN A 110 23.66 -2.87 2.58
N GLN A 111 24.63 -2.90 1.66
CA GLN A 111 24.57 -2.10 0.43
C GLN A 111 23.75 -2.86 -0.61
N ALA A 112 22.59 -2.32 -0.95
CA ALA A 112 21.75 -2.87 -2.02
C ALA A 112 22.01 -2.09 -3.32
N ILE A 113 22.30 -2.81 -4.39
CA ILE A 113 22.47 -2.25 -5.74
C ILE A 113 21.30 -2.73 -6.57
N SER A 114 20.51 -1.80 -7.10
CA SER A 114 19.29 -2.12 -7.85
C SER A 114 18.43 -3.17 -7.12
N GLY A 115 18.23 -2.96 -5.81
CA GLY A 115 17.31 -3.74 -4.99
C GLY A 115 17.75 -5.16 -4.63
N SER A 116 18.91 -5.59 -5.11
CA SER A 116 19.53 -6.86 -4.75
C SER A 116 20.83 -6.59 -3.99
N ARG A 117 21.43 -7.64 -3.42
CA ARG A 117 22.81 -7.56 -2.92
C ARG A 117 23.77 -7.32 -4.10
N VAL A 118 25.03 -7.03 -3.78
CA VAL A 118 26.02 -6.70 -4.80
C VAL A 118 26.15 -7.87 -5.79
N PRO A 119 25.89 -7.65 -7.10
CA PRO A 119 25.98 -8.72 -8.09
C PRO A 119 27.43 -9.14 -8.34
N ASN A 120 27.60 -10.33 -8.89
CA ASN A 120 28.91 -10.84 -9.30
C ASN A 120 29.45 -10.03 -10.49
N GLY A 121 30.52 -9.26 -10.24
CA GLY A 121 31.23 -8.50 -11.27
C GLY A 121 32.31 -9.33 -11.98
N PHE A 122 32.73 -10.44 -11.38
CA PHE A 122 33.67 -11.42 -11.94
C PHE A 122 32.98 -12.77 -12.08
N GLU A 123 33.67 -13.74 -12.68
CA GLU A 123 33.20 -15.13 -12.78
C GLU A 123 32.88 -15.70 -11.38
N ASP A 124 31.59 -15.91 -11.12
CA ASP A 124 31.01 -16.47 -9.90
C ASP A 124 31.40 -15.79 -8.58
N ARG A 125 31.81 -14.51 -8.62
CA ARG A 125 32.13 -13.72 -7.42
C ARG A 125 32.03 -12.21 -7.63
N SER A 126 31.88 -11.48 -6.53
CA SER A 126 31.83 -10.02 -6.50
C SER A 126 33.21 -9.36 -6.68
N LEU A 127 34.22 -9.83 -5.95
CA LEU A 127 35.61 -9.34 -5.97
C LEU A 127 36.60 -10.50 -5.98
N LEU A 128 37.81 -10.28 -6.51
CA LEU A 128 38.89 -11.27 -6.54
C LEU A 128 39.38 -11.72 -5.15
N HIS A 129 39.11 -10.91 -4.11
CA HIS A 129 39.47 -11.20 -2.72
C HIS A 129 38.59 -12.26 -2.06
N PHE A 130 37.46 -12.59 -2.68
CA PHE A 130 36.54 -13.62 -2.19
C PHE A 130 36.66 -14.90 -3.02
N GLU A 131 36.33 -16.02 -2.38
CA GLU A 131 36.24 -17.32 -3.03
C GLU A 131 35.11 -17.35 -4.05
N LYS A 132 35.23 -18.23 -5.05
CA LYS A 132 34.15 -18.44 -6.03
C LYS A 132 32.90 -19.01 -5.33
N ASP A 133 31.72 -18.61 -5.79
CA ASP A 133 30.41 -19.00 -5.27
C ASP A 133 30.17 -18.64 -3.78
N SER A 134 30.95 -17.72 -3.21
CA SER A 134 30.79 -17.32 -1.81
C SER A 134 29.60 -16.37 -1.65
N LYS A 135 28.50 -16.84 -1.04
CA LYS A 135 27.31 -16.02 -0.73
C LYS A 135 27.32 -15.38 0.66
N ILE A 136 28.49 -15.34 1.32
CA ILE A 136 28.67 -14.79 2.68
C ILE A 136 28.26 -13.30 2.69
N PRO A 137 27.64 -12.79 3.76
CA PRO A 137 27.22 -11.37 3.85
C PRO A 137 28.30 -10.36 3.43
N ALA A 138 29.52 -10.52 3.94
CA ALA A 138 30.65 -9.63 3.60
C ALA A 138 31.07 -9.68 2.12
N ALA A 139 30.88 -10.82 1.45
CA ALA A 139 31.23 -10.98 0.04
C ALA A 139 30.25 -10.25 -0.89
N GLU A 140 28.99 -10.05 -0.48
CA GLU A 140 27.97 -9.39 -1.31
C GLU A 140 27.49 -8.04 -0.72
N GLY A 141 28.38 -7.33 -0.04
CA GLY A 141 28.18 -5.92 0.30
C GLY A 141 27.54 -5.61 1.64
N PHE A 142 27.55 -6.54 2.60
CA PHE A 142 27.27 -6.16 3.99
C PHE A 142 28.46 -5.42 4.60
N VAL A 143 28.23 -4.20 5.05
CA VAL A 143 29.25 -3.35 5.70
C VAL A 143 29.01 -3.37 7.19
N GLU A 144 29.88 -4.05 7.93
CA GLU A 144 29.77 -4.18 9.38
C GLU A 144 30.32 -2.95 10.11
N ASN A 145 31.28 -2.25 9.50
CA ASN A 145 31.91 -1.08 10.07
C ASN A 145 31.00 0.15 10.04
N SER A 146 31.23 1.08 10.96
CA SER A 146 30.57 2.39 10.97
C SER A 146 31.45 3.46 10.33
N PHE A 147 30.87 4.61 10.00
CA PHE A 147 31.69 5.73 9.49
C PHE A 147 32.70 6.23 10.54
N TYR A 148 32.41 6.06 11.83
CA TYR A 148 33.36 6.36 12.90
C TYR A 148 34.54 5.37 12.93
N SER A 149 34.29 4.05 12.80
CA SER A 149 35.37 3.06 12.82
C SER A 149 36.23 3.08 11.56
N GLY A 150 35.67 3.56 10.45
CA GLY A 150 36.29 3.51 9.12
C GLY A 150 35.98 2.20 8.41
N LEU A 151 35.89 2.28 7.07
CA LEU A 151 35.54 1.16 6.22
C LEU A 151 36.80 0.42 5.74
N THR A 152 36.72 -0.91 5.65
CA THR A 152 37.74 -1.70 4.97
C THR A 152 37.73 -1.45 3.46
N PRO A 153 38.80 -1.77 2.70
CA PRO A 153 38.85 -1.51 1.26
C PRO A 153 37.71 -2.18 0.46
N THR A 154 37.31 -3.40 0.82
CA THR A 154 36.19 -4.12 0.18
C THR A 154 34.85 -3.48 0.52
N GLU A 155 34.61 -3.14 1.79
CA GLU A 155 33.41 -2.43 2.22
C GLU A 155 33.30 -1.04 1.58
N PHE A 156 34.41 -0.30 1.51
CA PHE A 156 34.48 1.00 0.86
C PHE A 156 34.09 0.88 -0.62
N PHE A 157 34.60 -0.13 -1.32
CA PHE A 157 34.24 -0.37 -2.71
C PHE A 157 32.73 -0.62 -2.86
N PHE A 158 32.14 -1.52 -2.07
CA PHE A 158 30.70 -1.78 -2.12
C PHE A 158 29.86 -0.56 -1.74
N HIS A 159 30.29 0.22 -0.74
CA HIS A 159 29.63 1.47 -0.37
C HIS A 159 29.67 2.50 -1.50
N THR A 160 30.80 2.64 -2.19
CA THR A 160 30.91 3.55 -3.34
C THR A 160 30.05 3.12 -4.53
N MET A 161 29.85 1.81 -4.74
CA MET A 161 28.93 1.31 -5.77
C MET A 161 27.49 1.77 -5.50
N GLY A 162 27.00 1.59 -4.26
CA GLY A 162 25.67 2.06 -3.86
C GLY A 162 25.54 3.59 -3.94
N GLY A 163 26.57 4.33 -3.52
CA GLY A 163 26.61 5.79 -3.63
C GLY A 163 26.54 6.28 -5.09
N ARG A 164 27.25 5.61 -6.00
CA ARG A 164 27.25 5.94 -7.43
C ARG A 164 25.88 5.72 -8.06
N GLU A 165 25.17 4.64 -7.70
CA GLU A 165 23.81 4.40 -8.18
C GLU A 165 22.89 5.58 -7.84
N GLY A 166 22.91 6.07 -6.59
CA GLY A 166 22.11 7.22 -6.18
C GLY A 166 22.46 8.54 -6.90
N LEU A 167 23.75 8.77 -7.18
CA LEU A 167 24.20 9.94 -7.94
C LEU A 167 23.72 9.88 -9.40
N VAL A 168 23.85 8.71 -10.03
CA VAL A 168 23.39 8.49 -11.42
C VAL A 168 21.87 8.59 -11.51
N ASP A 169 21.14 8.00 -10.55
CA ASP A 169 19.69 8.06 -10.45
C ASP A 169 19.19 9.52 -10.42
N THR A 170 19.88 10.40 -9.69
CA THR A 170 19.57 11.84 -9.67
C THR A 170 19.74 12.49 -11.05
N ALA A 171 20.85 12.22 -11.74
CA ALA A 171 21.14 12.80 -13.05
C ALA A 171 20.14 12.33 -14.14
N VAL A 172 19.78 11.05 -14.14
CA VAL A 172 18.85 10.48 -15.14
C VAL A 172 17.42 10.97 -14.90
N LYS A 173 16.97 11.03 -13.64
CA LYS A 173 15.62 11.47 -13.29
C LYS A 173 15.30 12.87 -13.77
N THR A 174 16.22 13.82 -13.64
CA THR A 174 15.94 15.23 -13.97
C THR A 174 15.50 15.37 -15.43
N ALA A 175 16.13 14.65 -16.34
CA ALA A 175 15.78 14.66 -17.76
C ALA A 175 14.39 14.03 -18.01
N GLU A 176 14.13 12.86 -17.44
CA GLU A 176 12.86 12.15 -17.67
C GLU A 176 11.66 12.86 -17.04
N THR A 177 11.78 13.28 -15.78
CA THR A 177 10.72 13.94 -15.02
C THR A 177 10.43 15.34 -15.56
N GLY A 178 11.46 16.11 -15.96
CA GLY A 178 11.29 17.40 -16.61
C GLY A 178 10.57 17.30 -17.96
N TYR A 179 10.90 16.29 -18.77
CA TYR A 179 10.20 16.04 -20.02
C TYR A 179 8.73 15.65 -19.79
N MET A 180 8.48 14.78 -18.81
CA MET A 180 7.13 14.37 -18.42
C MET A 180 6.29 15.58 -17.97
N GLN A 181 6.83 16.42 -17.07
CA GLN A 181 6.16 17.62 -16.59
C GLN A 181 5.85 18.58 -17.74
N ARG A 182 6.80 18.83 -18.65
CA ARG A 182 6.58 19.68 -19.82
C ARG A 182 5.42 19.18 -20.69
N ARG A 183 5.31 17.87 -20.89
CA ARG A 183 4.20 17.27 -21.65
C ARG A 183 2.86 17.44 -20.94
N LEU A 184 2.82 17.21 -19.62
CA LEU A 184 1.61 17.42 -18.82
C LEU A 184 1.12 18.86 -18.89
N VAL A 185 2.02 19.84 -18.74
CA VAL A 185 1.67 21.26 -18.83
C VAL A 185 1.09 21.56 -20.21
N LYS A 186 1.71 21.10 -21.29
CA LYS A 186 1.22 21.33 -22.65
C LYS A 186 -0.17 20.75 -22.92
N CYS A 187 -0.54 19.67 -22.25
CA CYS A 187 -1.87 19.07 -22.39
C CYS A 187 -2.94 19.75 -21.53
N LEU A 188 -2.55 20.40 -20.43
CA LEU A 188 -3.48 20.92 -19.43
C LEU A 188 -3.49 22.46 -19.35
N GLU A 189 -2.59 23.18 -20.03
CA GLU A 189 -2.42 24.63 -19.89
C GLU A 189 -3.69 25.45 -20.20
N ASP A 190 -4.56 24.94 -21.07
CA ASP A 190 -5.80 25.61 -21.47
C ASP A 190 -6.98 25.40 -20.50
N LEU A 191 -6.87 24.51 -19.51
CA LEU A 191 -7.97 24.20 -18.60
C LEU A 191 -8.11 25.28 -17.53
N CYS A 192 -9.27 25.93 -17.53
CA CYS A 192 -9.62 27.00 -16.61
C CYS A 192 -11.01 26.80 -16.00
N CYS A 193 -11.17 27.21 -14.75
CA CYS A 193 -12.47 27.29 -14.09
C CYS A 193 -13.23 28.53 -14.60
N GLN A 194 -14.44 28.36 -15.11
CA GLN A 194 -15.28 29.45 -15.60
C GLN A 194 -16.22 29.97 -14.50
N TYR A 195 -16.84 31.13 -14.71
CA TYR A 195 -17.74 31.77 -13.72
C TYR A 195 -19.00 30.96 -13.40
N ASP A 196 -19.38 30.02 -14.27
CA ASP A 196 -20.46 29.07 -14.02
C ASP A 196 -20.01 27.84 -13.21
N MET A 197 -18.80 27.89 -12.65
CA MET A 197 -18.13 26.82 -11.90
C MET A 197 -17.82 25.56 -12.72
N THR A 198 -17.92 25.64 -14.06
CA THR A 198 -17.52 24.55 -14.95
C THR A 198 -16.06 24.64 -15.35
N ILE A 199 -15.42 23.50 -15.59
CA ILE A 199 -14.07 23.45 -16.16
C ILE A 199 -14.18 23.32 -17.67
N ARG A 200 -13.56 24.25 -18.39
CA ARG A 200 -13.59 24.27 -19.85
C ARG A 200 -12.19 24.31 -20.45
N THR A 201 -12.08 23.75 -21.65
CA THR A 201 -10.94 23.95 -22.55
C THR A 201 -11.03 25.31 -23.24
N SER A 202 -9.98 25.68 -23.97
CA SER A 202 -9.95 26.87 -24.84
C SER A 202 -11.03 26.86 -25.94
N THR A 203 -11.49 25.67 -26.35
CA THR A 203 -12.60 25.46 -27.31
C THR A 203 -13.98 25.54 -26.68
N ASN A 204 -14.09 25.82 -25.37
CA ASN A 204 -15.32 25.77 -24.57
C ASN A 204 -15.93 24.36 -24.40
N ASP A 205 -15.17 23.30 -24.66
CA ASP A 205 -15.60 21.95 -24.32
C ASP A 205 -15.53 21.76 -22.80
N ILE A 206 -16.62 21.23 -22.21
CA ILE A 206 -16.71 21.01 -20.77
C ILE A 206 -15.98 19.70 -20.43
N VAL A 207 -14.98 19.77 -19.54
CA VAL A 207 -14.25 18.60 -19.03
C VAL A 207 -14.87 18.09 -17.74
N GLN A 208 -15.24 18.99 -16.83
CA GLN A 208 -15.98 18.66 -15.59
C GLN A 208 -17.05 19.72 -15.34
N PHE A 209 -18.22 19.30 -14.86
CA PHE A 209 -19.31 20.21 -14.49
C PHE A 209 -19.01 20.96 -13.19
N THR A 210 -18.35 20.31 -12.24
CA THR A 210 -17.85 20.88 -11.01
C THR A 210 -16.42 20.38 -10.79
N TYR A 211 -15.52 21.26 -10.35
CA TYR A 211 -14.13 20.88 -10.12
C TYR A 211 -14.03 19.85 -8.99
N GLY A 212 -13.39 18.70 -9.23
CA GLY A 212 -13.19 17.68 -8.19
C GLY A 212 -14.48 17.08 -7.61
N SER A 213 -15.64 17.32 -8.26
CA SER A 213 -16.99 17.06 -7.76
C SER A 213 -17.45 17.92 -6.57
N ASP A 214 -16.54 18.56 -5.83
CA ASP A 214 -16.80 19.36 -4.61
C ASP A 214 -16.58 20.89 -4.80
N SER A 215 -16.02 21.31 -5.94
CA SER A 215 -15.64 22.69 -6.25
C SER A 215 -14.71 23.32 -5.21
N LEU A 216 -13.91 22.52 -4.50
CA LEU A 216 -12.98 22.99 -3.49
C LEU A 216 -11.56 23.13 -4.05
N ASP A 217 -10.86 24.16 -3.61
CA ASP A 217 -9.45 24.39 -3.90
C ASP A 217 -8.57 23.58 -2.94
N PRO A 218 -7.68 22.70 -3.47
CA PRO A 218 -6.75 21.91 -2.67
C PRO A 218 -5.86 22.73 -1.73
N ILE A 219 -5.58 24.01 -2.05
CA ILE A 219 -4.70 24.88 -1.25
C ILE A 219 -5.30 25.19 0.13
N PHE A 220 -6.63 25.26 0.21
CA PHE A 220 -7.35 25.66 1.43
C PHE A 220 -7.88 24.46 2.23
N LEU A 221 -7.56 23.22 1.84
CA LEU A 221 -7.95 22.02 2.59
C LEU A 221 -7.08 21.85 3.84
N GLU A 222 -7.69 21.96 5.02
CA GLU A 222 -6.98 21.80 6.30
C GLU A 222 -6.82 20.33 6.73
N GLY A 223 -7.76 19.46 6.32
CA GLY A 223 -7.80 18.05 6.67
C GLY A 223 -7.40 17.12 5.52
N LYS A 224 -7.49 15.81 5.75
CA LYS A 224 -7.33 14.81 4.67
C LYS A 224 -8.52 14.90 3.71
N ASN A 225 -8.35 15.60 2.60
CA ASN A 225 -9.38 15.86 1.59
C ASN A 225 -10.64 16.52 2.19
N GLN A 226 -10.48 17.35 3.22
CA GLN A 226 -11.57 18.05 3.87
C GLN A 226 -11.19 19.53 4.06
N PRO A 227 -12.14 20.47 3.82
CA PRO A 227 -11.85 21.90 3.92
C PRO A 227 -11.58 22.35 5.35
N VAL A 228 -12.02 21.57 6.34
CA VAL A 228 -11.97 21.94 7.75
C VAL A 228 -11.52 20.75 8.60
N ASP A 229 -10.58 21.01 9.50
CA ASP A 229 -10.29 20.13 10.64
C ASP A 229 -11.24 20.46 11.81
N TYR A 230 -12.33 19.71 11.91
CA TYR A 230 -13.41 19.99 12.86
C TYR A 230 -12.95 19.95 14.32
N GLU A 231 -12.03 19.04 14.68
CA GLU A 231 -11.56 18.90 16.07
C GLU A 231 -10.76 20.13 16.50
N ARG A 232 -9.82 20.56 15.65
CA ARG A 232 -9.03 21.77 15.89
C ARG A 232 -9.91 23.03 15.96
N ILE A 233 -10.89 23.16 15.07
CA ILE A 233 -11.79 24.34 15.08
C ILE A 233 -12.68 24.33 16.30
N TYR A 234 -13.25 23.18 16.67
CA TYR A 234 -14.07 23.05 17.86
C TYR A 234 -13.29 23.43 19.13
N GLN A 235 -12.05 22.93 19.28
CA GLN A 235 -11.18 23.32 20.39
C GLN A 235 -10.83 24.82 20.36
N ARG A 236 -10.58 25.39 19.18
CA ARG A 236 -10.34 26.83 19.02
C ARG A 236 -11.55 27.66 19.43
N ALA A 237 -12.76 27.26 19.02
CA ALA A 237 -13.99 27.96 19.38
C ALA A 237 -14.20 27.96 20.90
N ARG A 238 -13.99 26.80 21.54
CA ARG A 238 -14.06 26.65 23.01
C ARG A 238 -13.02 27.49 23.75
N ALA A 239 -11.78 27.50 23.28
CA ALA A 239 -10.68 28.22 23.94
C ALA A 239 -10.77 29.75 23.76
N LYS A 240 -11.23 30.22 22.60
CA LYS A 240 -11.30 31.65 22.28
C LYS A 240 -12.55 32.33 22.84
N TYR A 241 -13.70 31.68 22.71
CA TYR A 241 -14.99 32.24 23.13
C TYR A 241 -15.47 31.55 24.41
N ARG A 242 -14.98 32.05 25.54
CA ARG A 242 -15.36 31.54 26.86
C ARG A 242 -16.54 32.35 27.38
N TYR A 243 -17.72 31.74 27.33
CA TYR A 243 -18.96 32.33 27.88
C TYR A 243 -19.26 31.66 29.21
N ASP A 244 -18.76 32.21 30.32
CA ASP A 244 -18.89 31.58 31.64
C ASP A 244 -20.31 31.64 32.21
N ASP A 245 -21.13 32.58 31.73
CA ASP A 245 -22.51 32.79 32.20
C ASP A 245 -23.55 31.86 31.53
N GLU A 246 -23.17 31.13 30.46
CA GLU A 246 -24.08 30.24 29.73
C GLU A 246 -24.11 28.81 30.30
N HIS A 247 -25.29 28.20 30.34
CA HIS A 247 -25.44 26.81 30.76
C HIS A 247 -24.89 25.84 29.70
N PRO A 248 -24.15 24.77 30.08
CA PRO A 248 -23.66 23.77 29.14
C PRO A 248 -24.79 22.96 28.50
N LEU A 249 -24.78 22.80 27.18
CA LEU A 249 -25.81 22.06 26.44
C LEU A 249 -25.70 20.55 26.63
N TYR A 250 -26.83 19.84 26.54
CA TYR A 250 -26.87 18.37 26.45
C TYR A 250 -26.58 17.86 25.03
N GLY A 251 -26.13 16.61 24.88
CA GLY A 251 -25.81 16.04 23.57
C GLY A 251 -26.98 16.11 22.59
N SER A 252 -28.19 15.75 23.03
CA SER A 252 -29.42 15.87 22.23
C SER A 252 -29.76 17.31 21.84
N GLU A 253 -29.57 18.27 22.76
CA GLU A 253 -29.81 19.70 22.49
C GLU A 253 -28.80 20.25 21.48
N MET A 254 -27.54 19.79 21.54
CA MET A 254 -26.51 20.16 20.57
C MET A 254 -26.88 19.69 19.15
N ASN A 255 -27.32 18.43 19.02
CA ASN A 255 -27.73 17.87 17.73
C ASN A 255 -28.94 18.62 17.15
N ASN A 256 -29.97 18.83 17.98
CA ASN A 256 -31.16 19.58 17.56
C ASN A 256 -30.80 21.01 17.14
N PHE A 257 -29.96 21.69 17.91
CA PHE A 257 -29.54 23.05 17.61
C PHE A 257 -28.76 23.14 16.30
N VAL A 258 -27.79 22.24 16.08
CA VAL A 258 -26.99 22.24 14.85
C VAL A 258 -27.84 21.91 13.62
N CYS A 259 -28.75 20.94 13.73
CA CYS A 259 -29.70 20.61 12.66
C CYS A 259 -30.58 21.81 12.29
N GLN A 260 -31.10 22.53 13.28
CA GLN A 260 -31.90 23.75 13.04
C GLN A 260 -31.07 24.87 12.39
N GLN A 261 -29.82 25.07 12.83
CA GLN A 261 -28.95 26.10 12.27
C GLN A 261 -28.55 25.78 10.82
N LEU A 262 -28.23 24.52 10.51
CA LEU A 262 -27.85 24.11 9.15
C LEU A 262 -28.99 24.20 8.12
N GLN A 263 -30.25 24.20 8.58
CA GLN A 263 -31.44 24.39 7.73
C GLN A 263 -31.69 25.87 7.36
N GLN A 264 -31.03 26.82 8.01
CA GLN A 264 -31.19 28.23 7.67
C GLN A 264 -30.59 28.56 6.30
N ASN A 265 -31.24 29.49 5.58
CA ASN A 265 -30.83 29.94 4.23
C ASN A 265 -29.36 30.39 4.16
N GLU A 266 -28.80 30.87 5.27
CA GLU A 266 -27.42 31.29 5.39
C GLU A 266 -26.38 30.18 5.13
N TYR A 267 -26.76 28.91 5.29
CA TYR A 267 -25.88 27.74 5.09
C TYR A 267 -26.19 26.98 3.79
N SER A 268 -27.00 27.56 2.90
CA SER A 268 -27.32 26.99 1.57
C SER A 268 -26.12 26.94 0.63
N ILE A 269 -25.06 27.71 0.92
CA ILE A 269 -23.83 27.75 0.12
C ILE A 269 -23.00 26.46 0.29
N MET A 270 -23.28 25.68 1.33
CA MET A 270 -22.52 24.50 1.71
C MET A 270 -23.11 23.24 1.07
N ASP A 271 -22.25 22.38 0.53
CA ASP A 271 -22.68 21.10 -0.02
C ASP A 271 -23.35 20.21 1.03
N GLU A 272 -24.33 19.44 0.60
CA GLU A 272 -25.08 18.51 1.46
C GLU A 272 -24.18 17.43 2.08
N GLU A 273 -23.11 17.03 1.39
CA GLU A 273 -22.11 16.11 1.94
C GLU A 273 -21.34 16.73 3.11
N TYR A 274 -20.97 18.01 2.99
CA TYR A 274 -20.27 18.73 4.05
C TYR A 274 -21.17 18.94 5.28
N LYS A 275 -22.46 19.21 5.08
CA LYS A 275 -23.44 19.29 6.17
C LYS A 275 -23.55 17.95 6.92
N LYS A 276 -23.61 16.82 6.19
CA LYS A 276 -23.59 15.48 6.80
C LYS A 276 -22.33 15.21 7.61
N HIS A 277 -21.17 15.70 7.18
CA HIS A 277 -19.92 15.54 7.92
C HIS A 277 -19.91 16.33 9.23
N ILE A 278 -20.43 17.58 9.21
CA ILE A 278 -20.61 18.36 10.44
C ILE A 278 -21.53 17.64 11.42
N ILE A 279 -22.67 17.12 10.93
CA ILE A 279 -23.63 16.39 11.76
C ILE A 279 -22.97 15.17 12.40
N LYS A 280 -22.29 14.32 11.61
CA LYS A 280 -21.55 13.16 12.13
C LYS A 280 -20.50 13.52 13.19
N PHE A 281 -19.81 14.63 13.00
CA PHE A 281 -18.82 15.11 13.97
C PHE A 281 -19.50 15.55 15.27
N ILE A 282 -20.58 16.32 15.19
CA ILE A 282 -21.33 16.76 16.36
C ILE A 282 -22.00 15.58 17.06
N GLU A 283 -22.52 14.58 16.34
CA GLU A 283 -23.03 13.33 16.90
C GLU A 283 -21.96 12.61 17.75
N LYS A 284 -20.73 12.52 17.24
CA LYS A 284 -19.60 11.95 17.98
C LYS A 284 -19.29 12.74 19.26
N VAL A 285 -19.29 14.07 19.18
CA VAL A 285 -19.08 14.94 20.35
C VAL A 285 -20.24 14.80 21.35
N SER A 286 -21.48 14.76 20.86
CA SER A 286 -22.68 14.61 21.68
C SER A 286 -22.67 13.29 22.46
N SER A 287 -22.25 12.19 21.81
CA SER A 287 -22.15 10.87 22.42
C SER A 287 -21.09 10.82 23.53
N ASN A 288 -19.97 11.54 23.36
CA ASN A 288 -18.95 11.66 24.40
C ASN A 288 -19.46 12.47 25.60
N VAL A 289 -20.13 13.60 25.34
CA VAL A 289 -20.73 14.45 26.37
C VAL A 289 -21.78 13.66 27.17
N ASP A 290 -22.65 12.93 26.50
CA ASP A 290 -23.69 12.11 27.13
C ASP A 290 -23.09 10.93 27.91
N ALA A 291 -22.05 10.27 27.38
CA ALA A 291 -21.34 9.19 28.07
C ALA A 291 -20.67 9.68 29.37
N ILE A 292 -20.10 10.89 29.38
CA ILE A 292 -19.50 11.48 30.58
C ILE A 292 -20.58 11.87 31.59
N ARG A 293 -21.67 12.49 31.14
CA ARG A 293 -22.77 12.91 32.01
C ARG A 293 -23.51 11.74 32.64
N THR A 294 -23.76 10.67 31.88
CA THR A 294 -24.34 9.42 32.40
C THR A 294 -23.41 8.74 33.41
N LYS A 295 -22.09 8.70 33.14
CA LYS A 295 -21.08 8.15 34.07
C LYS A 295 -20.99 8.92 35.40
N HIS A 296 -21.24 10.22 35.37
CA HIS A 296 -21.17 11.10 36.55
C HIS A 296 -22.53 11.42 37.19
N HIS A 297 -23.63 10.83 36.69
CA HIS A 297 -25.01 11.05 37.17
C HIS A 297 -25.40 12.53 37.25
N ILE A 298 -25.01 13.32 36.25
CA ILE A 298 -25.36 14.74 36.15
C ILE A 298 -26.76 14.83 35.53
N ASN A 299 -27.79 14.94 36.38
CA ASN A 299 -29.17 15.16 35.98
C ASN A 299 -29.57 16.60 36.34
N ASP A 300 -29.22 17.58 35.51
CA ASP A 300 -29.98 18.84 35.52
C ASP A 300 -31.22 18.59 34.68
N GLY A 301 -32.38 18.49 35.33
CA GLY A 301 -33.64 18.09 34.71
C GLY A 301 -33.79 18.66 33.30
N SER A 302 -33.65 17.79 32.31
CA SER A 302 -33.96 18.12 30.93
C SER A 302 -35.42 18.54 30.89
N ILE A 303 -35.69 19.71 30.29
CA ILE A 303 -37.01 20.20 29.94
C ILE A 303 -37.51 19.33 28.77
N SER A 304 -37.77 18.06 29.04
CA SER A 304 -38.24 17.07 28.07
C SER A 304 -39.57 16.44 28.51
N ASN A 305 -40.35 17.14 29.32
CA ASN A 305 -41.67 16.67 29.79
C ASN A 305 -42.79 17.71 29.55
N ILE A 306 -42.65 18.64 28.60
CA ILE A 306 -43.71 19.64 28.32
C ILE A 306 -44.57 19.24 27.11
N GLU A 307 -44.12 18.33 26.24
CA GLU A 307 -44.88 17.96 25.04
C GLU A 307 -45.86 16.79 25.23
N GLU A 308 -45.80 16.05 26.35
CA GLU A 308 -46.75 14.96 26.64
C GLU A 308 -48.04 15.46 27.33
N ASP A 309 -48.03 16.64 27.98
CA ASP A 309 -49.18 17.16 28.73
C ASP A 309 -50.16 18.03 27.89
N GLU A 310 -49.79 18.44 26.66
CA GLU A 310 -50.67 19.28 25.82
C GLU A 310 -51.81 18.51 25.13
N GLN A 311 -51.75 17.18 25.07
CA GLN A 311 -52.83 16.36 24.50
C GLN A 311 -53.92 15.99 25.52
N GLU A 312 -53.64 16.05 26.83
CA GLU A 312 -54.65 15.76 27.87
C GLU A 312 -55.47 16.99 28.30
N LEU A 313 -55.05 18.22 27.98
CA LEU A 313 -55.72 19.45 28.43
C LEU A 313 -56.82 20.01 27.51
N LYS A 314 -57.13 19.37 26.38
CA LYS A 314 -58.22 19.81 25.47
C LYS A 314 -59.60 19.26 25.83
N SER A 315 -59.69 18.38 26.81
CA SER A 315 -60.95 17.85 27.33
C SER A 315 -61.14 18.26 28.79
N ASN A 316 -61.44 19.53 29.04
CA ASN A 316 -62.41 19.95 30.07
C ASN A 316 -62.52 21.48 30.12
N SER A 317 -63.62 21.97 29.56
CA SER A 317 -64.14 23.31 29.80
C SER A 317 -64.54 23.47 31.27
N ASN A 318 -64.00 24.46 31.98
CA ASN A 318 -64.76 25.57 32.58
C ASN A 318 -63.95 26.34 33.64
N GLN A 319 -63.94 27.66 33.45
CA GLN A 319 -63.89 28.72 34.47
C GLN A 319 -62.70 28.82 35.44
N LYS A 320 -62.09 30.01 35.34
CA LYS A 320 -61.62 30.89 36.43
C LYS A 320 -60.26 30.59 37.08
N ARG A 321 -59.39 31.60 36.91
CA ARG A 321 -58.47 32.18 37.89
C ARG A 321 -57.61 31.19 38.68
N ILE A 322 -56.35 31.06 38.28
CA ILE A 322 -55.31 30.52 39.16
C ILE A 322 -54.43 31.69 39.60
N SER A 323 -54.80 32.22 40.76
CA SER A 323 -53.92 32.93 41.67
C SER A 323 -52.78 32.02 42.12
N ILE A 324 -51.61 32.63 42.20
CA ILE A 324 -50.39 32.23 42.91
C ILE A 324 -50.70 31.31 44.09
N VAL A 325 -50.37 30.01 43.98
CA VAL A 325 -50.30 29.10 45.13
C VAL A 325 -48.92 28.46 45.12
N THR A 326 -48.03 29.12 45.86
CA THR A 326 -46.80 28.59 46.40
C THR A 326 -47.10 27.27 47.12
N THR A 327 -46.64 26.15 46.59
CA THR A 327 -46.58 24.88 47.34
C THR A 327 -45.17 24.33 47.28
N ASN A 328 -44.44 24.66 48.35
CA ASN A 328 -43.17 24.06 48.73
C ASN A 328 -43.32 22.53 48.81
N ARG A 329 -42.71 21.80 47.86
CA ARG A 329 -42.39 20.38 48.02
C ARG A 329 -40.93 20.23 48.44
N SER A 330 -40.76 20.21 49.76
CA SER A 330 -39.83 19.37 50.53
C SER A 330 -38.65 18.71 49.80
N ASN A 331 -37.47 19.30 49.99
CA ASN A 331 -36.20 18.67 50.37
C ASN A 331 -36.05 17.16 50.07
N LYS A 332 -35.72 16.82 48.83
CA LYS A 332 -34.71 15.77 48.58
C LYS A 332 -33.37 16.47 48.48
N LYS A 333 -32.40 16.08 49.32
CA LYS A 333 -31.00 16.54 49.23
C LYS A 333 -30.47 16.25 47.82
N GLN A 334 -30.57 17.22 46.91
CA GLN A 334 -29.76 17.25 45.69
C GLN A 334 -28.32 17.34 46.19
N ARG A 335 -27.54 16.26 46.00
CA ARG A 335 -26.09 16.35 46.16
C ARG A 335 -25.67 17.47 45.22
N SER A 336 -25.12 18.56 45.75
CA SER A 336 -24.57 19.66 44.95
C SER A 336 -23.49 19.05 44.05
N ILE A 337 -23.82 18.87 42.78
CA ILE A 337 -22.89 18.38 41.77
C ILE A 337 -21.74 19.39 41.76
N PRO A 338 -20.46 18.99 41.94
CA PRO A 338 -19.36 19.92 41.89
C PRO A 338 -19.38 20.71 40.58
N ASN A 339 -19.31 22.05 40.63
CA ASN A 339 -19.28 22.91 39.44
C ASN A 339 -18.17 22.52 38.45
N VAL A 340 -17.10 21.89 38.93
CA VAL A 340 -15.99 21.34 38.13
C VAL A 340 -16.46 20.27 37.13
N LEU A 341 -17.52 19.51 37.44
CA LEU A 341 -18.05 18.49 36.52
C LEU A 341 -18.70 19.09 35.28
N TYR A 342 -19.20 20.33 35.35
CA TYR A 342 -19.74 21.07 34.20
C TYR A 342 -18.64 21.67 33.31
N GLU A 343 -17.40 21.75 33.81
CA GLU A 343 -16.24 22.18 33.01
C GLU A 343 -15.69 21.03 32.15
N ILE A 344 -15.99 19.78 32.50
CA ILE A 344 -15.61 18.59 31.70
C ILE A 344 -16.44 18.59 30.43
N GLU A 345 -15.78 18.75 29.29
CA GLU A 345 -16.42 18.86 27.97
C GLU A 345 -17.53 19.94 27.88
N ARG A 346 -17.30 21.08 28.55
CA ARG A 346 -18.21 22.24 28.47
C ARG A 346 -18.37 22.73 27.03
N CYS A 347 -19.62 22.80 26.59
CA CYS A 347 -20.04 23.29 25.28
C CYS A 347 -21.27 24.19 25.44
N THR A 348 -21.19 25.43 24.99
CA THR A 348 -22.29 26.41 25.08
C THR A 348 -22.91 26.67 23.71
N LYS A 349 -24.14 27.20 23.69
CA LYS A 349 -24.87 27.50 22.46
C LYS A 349 -24.13 28.53 21.60
N SER A 350 -23.58 29.56 22.23
CA SER A 350 -22.82 30.60 21.54
C SER A 350 -21.49 30.06 20.98
N GLN A 351 -20.83 29.12 21.67
CA GLN A 351 -19.64 28.44 21.12
C GLN A 351 -19.95 27.60 19.88
N LEU A 352 -21.11 26.92 19.85
CA LEU A 352 -21.52 26.15 18.67
C LEU A 352 -21.87 27.05 17.49
N LEU A 353 -22.49 28.21 17.73
CA LEU A 353 -22.72 29.20 16.67
C LEU A 353 -21.40 29.70 16.08
N GLU A 354 -20.44 30.09 16.91
CA GLU A 354 -19.12 30.52 16.46
C GLU A 354 -18.38 29.41 15.71
N PHE A 355 -18.50 28.15 16.17
CA PHE A 355 -17.98 26.99 15.46
C PHE A 355 -18.59 26.87 14.05
N LEU A 356 -19.92 26.93 13.93
CA LEU A 356 -20.61 26.83 12.63
C LEU A 356 -20.26 28.00 11.71
N GLN A 357 -20.14 29.21 12.24
CA GLN A 357 -19.72 30.40 11.49
C GLN A 357 -18.28 30.27 10.98
N LEU A 358 -17.36 29.76 11.82
CA LEU A 358 -15.98 29.49 11.40
C LEU A 358 -15.90 28.39 10.33
N CYS A 359 -16.70 27.33 10.47
CA CYS A 359 -16.83 26.27 9.47
C CYS A 359 -17.35 26.81 8.14
N LYS A 360 -18.40 27.64 8.17
CA LYS A 360 -18.94 28.32 6.98
C LYS A 360 -17.92 29.26 6.34
N TYR A 361 -17.24 30.08 7.13
CA TYR A 361 -16.23 31.01 6.63
C TYR A 361 -15.08 30.29 5.92
N LYS A 362 -14.56 29.22 6.52
CA LYS A 362 -13.49 28.42 5.91
C LYS A 362 -13.95 27.67 4.67
N TYR A 363 -15.13 27.08 4.70
CA TYR A 363 -15.70 26.43 3.52
C TYR A 363 -15.88 27.43 2.38
N GLY A 364 -16.43 28.62 2.66
CA GLY A 364 -16.59 29.68 1.65
C GLY A 364 -15.25 30.13 1.04
N ARG A 365 -14.18 30.19 1.84
CA ARG A 365 -12.81 30.47 1.36
C ARG A 365 -12.17 29.32 0.60
N ALA A 366 -12.57 28.09 0.88
CA ALA A 366 -12.02 26.91 0.25
C ALA A 366 -12.66 26.63 -1.12
N ARG A 367 -13.69 27.37 -1.54
CA ARG A 367 -14.26 27.22 -2.89
C ARG A 367 -13.27 27.72 -3.93
N LEU A 368 -13.19 27.00 -5.03
CA LEU A 368 -12.33 27.35 -6.15
C LEU A 368 -12.75 28.70 -6.77
N GLU A 369 -11.79 29.60 -6.93
CA GLU A 369 -12.02 30.90 -7.57
C GLU A 369 -12.16 30.73 -9.10
N PRO A 370 -13.19 31.32 -9.73
CA PRO A 370 -13.30 31.32 -11.19
C PRO A 370 -12.16 32.13 -11.83
N GLY A 371 -11.68 31.68 -12.98
CA GLY A 371 -10.49 32.20 -13.64
C GLY A 371 -9.18 31.52 -13.25
N THR A 372 -9.22 30.59 -12.27
CA THR A 372 -8.02 29.84 -11.86
C THR A 372 -7.57 28.88 -12.97
N ALA A 373 -6.28 28.96 -13.34
CA ALA A 373 -5.62 28.07 -14.30
C ALA A 373 -5.32 26.69 -13.68
N ILE A 374 -6.39 25.95 -13.37
CA ILE A 374 -6.34 24.67 -12.68
C ILE A 374 -5.54 23.59 -13.41
N GLY A 375 -5.50 23.61 -14.74
CA GLY A 375 -4.75 22.61 -15.49
C GLY A 375 -3.25 22.75 -15.34
N ALA A 376 -2.74 23.98 -15.30
CA ALA A 376 -1.33 24.25 -15.02
C ALA A 376 -0.95 23.82 -13.58
N LEU A 377 -1.81 24.11 -12.59
CA LEU A 377 -1.63 23.68 -11.21
C LEU A 377 -1.63 22.14 -11.09
N CYS A 378 -2.57 21.47 -11.76
CA CYS A 378 -2.65 20.01 -11.82
C CYS A 378 -1.38 19.38 -12.43
N ALA A 379 -0.92 19.91 -13.58
CA ALA A 379 0.29 19.42 -14.23
C ALA A 379 1.54 19.53 -13.33
N GLN A 380 1.70 20.66 -12.63
CA GLN A 380 2.81 20.86 -11.69
C GLN A 380 2.69 19.97 -10.46
N SER A 381 1.48 19.81 -9.92
CA SER A 381 1.23 18.99 -8.72
C SER A 381 1.48 17.50 -8.95
N ILE A 382 1.34 17.02 -10.18
CA ILE A 382 1.72 15.65 -10.57
C ILE A 382 3.23 15.56 -10.91
N GLY A 383 3.76 16.58 -11.59
CA GLY A 383 5.14 16.58 -12.09
C GLY A 383 6.21 16.76 -11.00
N GLU A 384 5.98 17.64 -10.01
CA GLU A 384 6.96 17.95 -8.97
C GLU A 384 7.25 16.74 -8.06
N PRO A 385 6.26 16.02 -7.51
CA PRO A 385 6.54 14.84 -6.68
C PRO A 385 7.24 13.72 -7.45
N ALA A 386 7.03 13.63 -8.77
CA ALA A 386 7.70 12.64 -9.61
C ALA A 386 9.22 12.85 -9.65
N THR A 387 9.72 14.07 -9.43
CA THR A 387 11.17 14.35 -9.28
C THR A 387 11.77 13.72 -8.02
N GLN A 388 10.95 13.59 -6.96
CA GLN A 388 11.35 13.03 -5.67
C GLN A 388 11.25 11.49 -5.64
N MET A 389 10.45 10.90 -6.53
CA MET A 389 10.31 9.44 -6.63
C MET A 389 11.61 8.79 -7.12
N LYS A 390 11.90 7.56 -6.65
CA LYS A 390 12.99 6.75 -7.19
C LYS A 390 12.60 6.13 -8.54
N LEU A 391 13.55 5.99 -9.47
CA LEU A 391 13.27 5.35 -10.78
C LEU A 391 12.81 3.90 -10.61
N LYS A 392 13.30 3.24 -9.57
CA LYS A 392 12.87 1.91 -9.13
C LYS A 392 12.80 1.89 -7.60
N THR A 393 11.60 1.77 -7.06
CA THR A 393 11.44 1.36 -5.67
C THR A 393 11.24 -0.15 -5.65
N PHE A 394 12.17 -0.87 -5.02
CA PHE A 394 12.01 -2.29 -4.76
C PHE A 394 11.05 -2.43 -3.59
N HIS A 395 9.76 -2.45 -3.92
CA HIS A 395 8.74 -2.95 -3.04
C HIS A 395 8.20 -4.21 -3.68
N PHE A 396 8.69 -5.35 -3.19
CA PHE A 396 7.91 -6.57 -3.26
C PHE A 396 6.62 -6.26 -2.50
N ALA A 397 5.48 -6.27 -3.18
CA ALA A 397 4.18 -5.89 -2.60
C ALA A 397 3.71 -6.94 -1.59
N GLY A 398 4.41 -7.08 -0.46
CA GLY A 398 4.22 -8.16 0.51
C GLY A 398 4.52 -9.57 -0.02
N VAL A 399 4.87 -9.72 -1.30
CA VAL A 399 5.09 -10.99 -1.98
C VAL A 399 6.44 -10.98 -2.67
N ALA A 400 7.38 -11.78 -2.15
CA ALA A 400 8.79 -11.81 -2.56
C ALA A 400 9.04 -12.17 -4.05
N SER A 401 8.02 -12.57 -4.82
CA SER A 401 8.17 -13.12 -6.17
C SER A 401 7.74 -12.20 -7.32
N MET A 402 7.07 -11.07 -7.06
CA MET A 402 6.52 -10.21 -8.12
C MET A 402 7.14 -8.82 -8.14
N ASN A 403 7.90 -8.55 -9.20
CA ASN A 403 8.44 -7.22 -9.49
C ASN A 403 7.34 -6.35 -10.09
N ILE A 404 6.87 -5.34 -9.36
CA ILE A 404 5.89 -4.36 -9.86
C ILE A 404 6.64 -3.11 -10.32
N THR A 405 6.31 -2.59 -11.49
CA THR A 405 6.81 -1.26 -11.90
C THR A 405 6.17 -0.19 -11.02
N LEU A 406 7.00 0.51 -10.25
CA LEU A 406 6.63 1.64 -9.39
C LEU A 406 7.45 2.88 -9.75
N GLY A 407 7.01 4.04 -9.27
CA GLY A 407 7.72 5.30 -9.50
C GLY A 407 7.43 5.92 -10.86
N VAL A 408 8.42 6.65 -11.39
CA VAL A 408 8.31 7.43 -12.63
C VAL A 408 7.94 6.57 -13.85
N PRO A 409 8.51 5.35 -14.06
CA PRO A 409 8.13 4.51 -15.19
C PRO A 409 6.65 4.16 -15.21
N ARG A 410 6.05 3.91 -14.03
CA ARG A 410 4.64 3.57 -13.92
C ARG A 410 3.73 4.75 -14.26
N ILE A 411 4.08 5.94 -13.74
CA ILE A 411 3.37 7.18 -14.07
C ILE A 411 3.44 7.43 -15.59
N LYS A 412 4.61 7.20 -16.20
CA LYS A 412 4.81 7.32 -17.65
C LYS A 412 3.95 6.32 -18.44
N GLU A 413 3.80 5.08 -18.00
CA GLU A 413 2.91 4.11 -18.65
C GLU A 413 1.45 4.56 -18.62
N ILE A 414 0.99 5.10 -17.48
CA ILE A 414 -0.39 5.58 -17.29
C ILE A 414 -0.66 6.82 -18.16
N ILE A 415 0.19 7.84 -18.09
CA ILE A 415 0.02 9.10 -18.84
C ILE A 415 0.04 8.85 -20.36
N ASN A 416 0.86 7.93 -20.84
CA ASN A 416 0.94 7.62 -22.26
C ASN A 416 -0.13 6.64 -22.73
N ALA A 417 -0.99 6.12 -21.84
CA ALA A 417 -1.98 5.10 -22.14
C ALA A 417 -1.37 3.94 -22.96
N VAL A 418 -0.24 3.40 -22.48
CA VAL A 418 0.51 2.35 -23.19
C VAL A 418 -0.35 1.09 -23.29
N LYS A 419 -0.52 0.56 -24.50
CA LYS A 419 -1.37 -0.62 -24.77
C LYS A 419 -0.89 -1.90 -24.08
N THR A 420 0.42 -2.07 -23.97
CA THR A 420 1.07 -3.26 -23.38
C THR A 420 2.05 -2.80 -22.30
N PRO A 421 1.58 -2.60 -21.05
CA PRO A 421 2.45 -2.20 -19.95
C PRO A 421 3.42 -3.33 -19.58
N SER A 422 4.56 -2.98 -18.99
CA SER A 422 5.65 -3.93 -18.70
C SER A 422 5.26 -4.97 -17.64
N THR A 423 4.44 -4.58 -16.67
CA THR A 423 3.95 -5.45 -15.59
C THR A 423 2.44 -5.24 -15.41
N SER A 424 1.63 -6.02 -16.14
CA SER A 424 0.19 -6.11 -15.89
C SER A 424 -0.06 -7.08 -14.76
N LEU A 425 -0.79 -6.64 -13.73
CA LEU A 425 -1.11 -7.45 -12.56
C LEU A 425 -2.62 -7.42 -12.34
N ILE A 426 -3.22 -8.60 -12.18
CA ILE A 426 -4.65 -8.76 -11.93
C ILE A 426 -4.83 -9.36 -10.53
N THR A 427 -5.44 -8.61 -9.64
CA THR A 427 -5.89 -9.10 -8.33
C THR A 427 -7.29 -9.69 -8.48
N ALA A 428 -7.40 -11.01 -8.35
CA ALA A 428 -8.66 -11.75 -8.41
C ALA A 428 -9.04 -12.23 -7.01
N GLU A 429 -10.15 -11.70 -6.50
CA GLU A 429 -10.77 -12.15 -5.25
C GLU A 429 -11.42 -13.53 -5.44
N LEU A 430 -11.26 -14.39 -4.43
CA LEU A 430 -11.83 -15.73 -4.44
C LEU A 430 -13.21 -15.74 -3.79
N MET A 431 -14.16 -16.45 -4.39
CA MET A 431 -15.48 -16.64 -3.76
C MET A 431 -15.40 -17.38 -2.43
N ASN A 432 -14.42 -18.27 -2.27
CA ASN A 432 -14.17 -19.01 -1.03
C ASN A 432 -12.72 -18.76 -0.59
N GLU A 433 -12.55 -17.73 0.24
CA GLU A 433 -11.25 -17.17 0.62
C GLU A 433 -10.47 -18.08 1.59
N HIS A 434 -11.15 -18.96 2.33
CA HIS A 434 -10.51 -19.75 3.38
C HIS A 434 -9.98 -21.11 2.89
N ASP A 435 -10.54 -21.68 1.82
CA ASP A 435 -10.13 -23.00 1.34
C ASP A 435 -8.88 -22.92 0.44
N GLN A 436 -7.79 -23.58 0.88
CA GLN A 436 -6.55 -23.66 0.10
C GLN A 436 -6.69 -24.57 -1.13
N VAL A 437 -7.51 -25.62 -1.04
CA VAL A 437 -7.71 -26.56 -2.14
C VAL A 437 -8.46 -25.85 -3.25
N PHE A 438 -9.51 -25.11 -2.91
CA PHE A 438 -10.22 -24.26 -3.87
C PHE A 438 -9.30 -23.22 -4.53
N ALA A 439 -8.50 -22.49 -3.75
CA ALA A 439 -7.54 -21.52 -4.30
C ALA A 439 -6.55 -22.17 -5.29
N ARG A 440 -6.05 -23.38 -4.98
CA ARG A 440 -5.17 -24.14 -5.89
C ARG A 440 -5.88 -24.57 -7.17
N LYS A 441 -7.13 -25.04 -7.09
CA LYS A 441 -7.94 -25.40 -8.26
C LYS A 441 -8.17 -24.20 -9.18
N VAL A 442 -8.58 -23.07 -8.63
CA VAL A 442 -8.80 -21.84 -9.40
C VAL A 442 -7.49 -21.35 -10.01
N LYS A 443 -6.39 -21.39 -9.25
CA LYS A 443 -5.04 -21.08 -9.77
C LYS A 443 -4.71 -21.94 -11.00
N GLY A 444 -4.89 -23.26 -10.93
CA GLY A 444 -4.62 -24.18 -12.05
C GLY A 444 -5.52 -23.98 -13.29
N ARG A 445 -6.68 -23.31 -13.13
CA ARG A 445 -7.54 -22.92 -14.26
C ARG A 445 -7.10 -21.62 -14.93
N ILE A 446 -6.37 -20.76 -14.23
CA ILE A 446 -5.94 -19.45 -14.73
C ILE A 446 -4.51 -19.54 -15.29
N GLU A 447 -3.59 -20.11 -14.51
CA GLU A 447 -2.19 -20.28 -14.90
C GLU A 447 -2.08 -21.19 -16.12
N LYS A 448 -1.38 -20.71 -17.16
CA LYS A 448 -1.13 -21.53 -18.35
C LYS A 448 -0.23 -22.71 -18.00
N THR A 449 -0.68 -23.90 -18.37
CA THR A 449 0.06 -25.15 -18.20
C THR A 449 0.40 -25.70 -19.57
N TYR A 450 1.68 -25.96 -19.77
CA TYR A 450 2.22 -26.48 -21.01
C TYR A 450 2.19 -28.01 -21.01
N LEU A 451 2.05 -28.61 -22.19
CA LEU A 451 2.09 -30.07 -22.35
C LEU A 451 3.39 -30.65 -21.79
N GLY A 452 4.53 -29.99 -22.03
CA GLY A 452 5.83 -30.42 -21.51
C GLY A 452 5.92 -30.40 -19.97
N GLN A 453 5.08 -29.65 -19.27
CA GLN A 453 5.06 -29.63 -17.80
C GLN A 453 4.32 -30.83 -17.21
N ILE A 454 3.35 -31.39 -17.94
CA ILE A 454 2.55 -32.54 -17.51
C ILE A 454 3.05 -33.88 -18.09
N SER A 455 3.82 -33.85 -19.17
CA SER A 455 4.42 -35.04 -19.78
C SER A 455 5.66 -35.50 -19.02
N GLN A 456 5.83 -36.82 -18.85
CA GLN A 456 7.07 -37.43 -18.36
C GLN A 456 8.14 -37.39 -19.45
N TYR A 457 7.76 -37.78 -20.67
CA TYR A 457 8.61 -37.73 -21.85
C TYR A 457 7.75 -37.68 -23.12
N ILE A 458 8.38 -37.22 -24.20
CA ILE A 458 7.84 -37.22 -25.57
C ILE A 458 8.90 -37.87 -26.45
N GLU A 459 8.64 -39.07 -26.95
CA GLU A 459 9.60 -39.86 -27.72
C GLU A 459 9.08 -40.23 -29.11
N GLU A 460 10.02 -40.60 -29.98
CA GLU A 460 9.73 -41.07 -31.33
C GLU A 460 9.88 -42.58 -31.33
N VAL A 461 8.80 -43.29 -31.63
CA VAL A 461 8.81 -44.74 -31.75
C VAL A 461 8.89 -45.09 -33.23
N TYR A 462 9.83 -45.97 -33.57
CA TYR A 462 10.06 -46.45 -34.92
C TYR A 462 9.76 -47.95 -34.94
N GLU A 463 8.67 -48.33 -35.57
CA GLU A 463 8.33 -49.72 -35.86
C GLU A 463 8.60 -49.99 -37.34
N CYS A 464 8.65 -51.27 -37.73
CA CYS A 464 8.92 -51.65 -39.12
C CYS A 464 7.90 -51.06 -40.11
N ASP A 465 6.66 -50.91 -39.66
CA ASP A 465 5.51 -50.52 -40.50
C ASP A 465 4.96 -49.12 -40.18
N ASP A 466 5.33 -48.52 -39.05
CA ASP A 466 4.80 -47.21 -38.61
C ASP A 466 5.81 -46.40 -37.79
N CYS A 467 5.64 -45.08 -37.80
CA CYS A 467 6.40 -44.18 -36.94
C CYS A 467 5.48 -43.09 -36.37
N TYR A 468 5.41 -43.05 -35.05
CA TYR A 468 4.56 -42.13 -34.31
C TYR A 468 5.31 -41.47 -33.16
N LEU A 469 4.77 -40.34 -32.71
CA LEU A 469 5.22 -39.66 -31.50
C LEU A 469 4.41 -40.19 -30.31
N LEU A 470 5.07 -40.72 -29.30
CA LEU A 470 4.45 -41.20 -28.08
C LEU A 470 4.61 -40.14 -26.98
N ILE A 471 3.49 -39.72 -26.41
CA ILE A 471 3.42 -38.75 -25.33
C ILE A 471 2.94 -39.48 -24.09
N LYS A 472 3.80 -39.57 -23.07
CA LYS A 472 3.47 -40.18 -21.77
C LYS A 472 3.16 -39.10 -20.74
N PHE A 473 2.01 -39.20 -20.08
CA PHE A 473 1.59 -38.24 -19.04
C PHE A 473 1.93 -38.71 -17.62
N ASP A 474 2.27 -37.75 -16.78
CA ASP A 474 2.43 -37.94 -15.34
C ASP A 474 1.08 -37.71 -14.64
N LEU A 475 0.31 -38.79 -14.45
CA LEU A 475 -1.00 -38.72 -13.79
C LEU A 475 -0.89 -38.26 -12.32
N ASP A 476 0.22 -38.55 -11.65
CA ASP A 476 0.42 -38.15 -10.26
C ASP A 476 0.65 -36.64 -10.15
N ARG A 477 1.42 -36.06 -11.08
CA ARG A 477 1.59 -34.60 -11.17
C ARG A 477 0.27 -33.88 -11.45
N ILE A 478 -0.55 -34.40 -12.37
CA ILE A 478 -1.88 -33.84 -12.68
C ILE A 478 -2.79 -33.87 -11.44
N ARG A 479 -2.77 -34.99 -10.68
CA ARG A 479 -3.53 -35.14 -9.43
C ARG A 479 -3.05 -34.18 -8.33
N LEU A 480 -1.74 -34.05 -8.13
CA LEU A 480 -1.15 -33.16 -7.12
C LEU A 480 -1.46 -31.68 -7.40
N LEU A 481 -1.43 -31.27 -8.67
CA LEU A 481 -1.77 -29.92 -9.09
C LEU A 481 -3.28 -29.66 -9.17
N LEU A 482 -4.11 -30.70 -8.97
CA LEU A 482 -5.57 -30.63 -9.05
C LEU A 482 -6.07 -30.08 -10.40
N LEU A 483 -5.38 -30.43 -11.48
CA LEU A 483 -5.75 -30.02 -12.83
C LEU A 483 -6.92 -30.88 -13.33
N GLU A 484 -8.02 -30.23 -13.71
CA GLU A 484 -9.21 -30.87 -14.28
C GLU A 484 -8.99 -31.15 -15.78
N ILE A 485 -8.00 -32.00 -16.07
CA ILE A 485 -7.61 -32.39 -17.43
C ILE A 485 -7.98 -33.84 -17.67
N ILE A 486 -8.68 -34.09 -18.77
CA ILE A 486 -9.01 -35.42 -19.28
C ILE A 486 -8.13 -35.65 -20.52
N PRO A 487 -7.63 -36.86 -20.80
CA PRO A 487 -6.82 -37.12 -22.00
C PRO A 487 -7.48 -36.67 -23.31
N THR A 488 -8.81 -36.75 -23.41
CA THR A 488 -9.56 -36.20 -24.56
C THR A 488 -9.44 -34.69 -24.69
N SER A 489 -9.51 -33.95 -23.58
CA SER A 489 -9.30 -32.49 -23.56
C SER A 489 -7.89 -32.09 -24.01
N ILE A 490 -6.90 -32.96 -23.81
CA ILE A 490 -5.53 -32.73 -24.31
C ILE A 490 -5.51 -32.86 -25.84
N ILE A 491 -6.17 -33.89 -26.40
CA ILE A 491 -6.31 -34.07 -27.85
C ILE A 491 -6.96 -32.83 -28.48
N ASP A 492 -8.06 -32.36 -27.90
CA ASP A 492 -8.75 -31.15 -28.37
C ASP A 492 -7.81 -29.93 -28.35
N SER A 493 -7.05 -29.75 -27.27
CA SER A 493 -6.08 -28.66 -27.13
C SER A 493 -4.95 -28.72 -28.18
N ILE A 494 -4.50 -29.93 -28.54
CA ILE A 494 -3.47 -30.14 -29.58
C ILE A 494 -4.02 -29.82 -30.98
N VAL A 495 -5.28 -30.19 -31.24
CA VAL A 495 -5.93 -29.96 -32.54
C VAL A 495 -6.27 -28.49 -32.77
N GLU A 496 -6.72 -27.79 -31.72
CA GLU A 496 -7.07 -26.36 -31.78
C GLU A 496 -5.85 -25.44 -31.93
N ASP A 497 -4.63 -25.88 -31.55
CA ASP A 497 -3.45 -25.05 -31.61
C ASP A 497 -3.06 -24.69 -33.05
N LYS A 498 -3.04 -23.38 -33.34
CA LYS A 498 -2.67 -22.79 -34.64
C LYS A 498 -1.26 -23.17 -35.10
N LYS A 499 -0.36 -23.54 -34.18
CA LYS A 499 1.02 -23.95 -34.50
C LYS A 499 1.10 -25.33 -35.15
N MET A 500 0.15 -26.21 -34.83
CA MET A 500 -0.11 -27.43 -35.57
C MET A 500 -0.87 -27.02 -36.84
N LYS A 501 -0.20 -26.99 -38.00
CA LYS A 501 -0.86 -26.67 -39.28
C LYS A 501 -1.87 -27.77 -39.62
N ARG A 502 -3.11 -27.65 -39.11
CA ARG A 502 -4.23 -28.57 -39.33
C ARG A 502 -3.89 -30.03 -38.99
N GLY A 503 -3.65 -30.31 -37.71
CA GLY A 503 -3.70 -31.69 -37.22
C GLY A 503 -5.11 -32.22 -37.44
N LYS A 504 -5.30 -33.22 -38.31
CA LYS A 504 -6.59 -33.89 -38.44
C LYS A 504 -6.77 -34.74 -37.19
N TYR A 505 -7.95 -34.70 -36.57
CA TYR A 505 -8.31 -35.53 -35.42
C TYR A 505 -7.92 -37.02 -35.60
N ASN A 506 -7.94 -37.48 -36.86
CA ASN A 506 -7.57 -38.84 -37.28
C ASN A 506 -6.09 -39.23 -37.06
N GLN A 507 -5.21 -38.28 -36.74
CA GLN A 507 -3.77 -38.52 -36.50
C GLN A 507 -3.46 -38.76 -35.02
N LEU A 508 -4.42 -38.52 -34.12
CA LEU A 508 -4.25 -38.65 -32.68
C LEU A 508 -5.07 -39.83 -32.19
N THR A 509 -4.39 -40.86 -31.69
CA THR A 509 -5.00 -42.04 -31.10
C THR A 509 -4.70 -42.09 -29.61
N LEU A 510 -5.72 -42.46 -28.83
CA LEU A 510 -5.59 -42.63 -27.39
C LEU A 510 -5.27 -44.11 -27.16
N ALA A 511 -3.98 -44.41 -26.95
CA ALA A 511 -3.51 -45.78 -26.76
C ALA A 511 -3.88 -46.31 -25.36
N SER A 512 -3.75 -45.46 -24.33
CA SER A 512 -4.14 -45.75 -22.95
C SER A 512 -4.55 -44.47 -22.22
N SER A 513 -5.08 -44.60 -20.99
CA SER A 513 -5.44 -43.47 -20.12
C SER A 513 -4.30 -42.49 -19.83
N ASP A 514 -3.05 -42.89 -20.07
CA ASP A 514 -1.83 -42.13 -19.79
C ASP A 514 -0.93 -41.90 -21.02
N THR A 515 -1.30 -42.40 -22.19
CA THR A 515 -0.50 -42.29 -23.42
C THR A 515 -1.33 -41.86 -24.62
N ILE A 516 -0.81 -40.87 -25.34
CA ILE A 516 -1.35 -40.42 -26.63
C ILE A 516 -0.29 -40.70 -27.70
N THR A 517 -0.74 -41.28 -28.81
CA THR A 517 0.07 -41.54 -30.00
C THR A 517 -0.34 -40.57 -31.10
N LEU A 518 0.65 -39.87 -31.65
CA LEU A 518 0.46 -38.94 -32.76
C LEU A 518 1.15 -39.51 -34.01
N HIS A 519 0.33 -39.97 -34.95
CA HIS A 519 0.75 -40.48 -36.24
C HIS A 519 0.91 -39.31 -37.23
N VAL A 520 2.11 -39.14 -37.78
CA VAL A 520 2.38 -38.06 -38.73
C VAL A 520 2.07 -38.56 -40.13
N SER A 521 1.02 -38.04 -40.78
CA SER A 521 0.73 -38.37 -42.18
C SER A 521 1.55 -37.53 -43.14
N ASP A 522 1.89 -38.10 -44.30
CA ASP A 522 2.55 -37.38 -45.38
C ASP A 522 1.76 -36.14 -45.82
N THR A 523 2.39 -34.99 -45.75
CA THR A 523 1.93 -33.79 -46.43
C THR A 523 2.71 -33.67 -47.73
N LEU A 524 2.02 -33.47 -48.86
CA LEU A 524 2.52 -33.46 -50.25
C LEU A 524 3.72 -32.53 -50.54
N LYS A 525 4.22 -31.76 -49.56
CA LYS A 525 5.30 -30.77 -49.71
C LYS A 525 6.41 -30.86 -48.66
N GLY A 526 6.42 -31.85 -47.77
CA GLY A 526 7.44 -31.96 -46.72
C GLY A 526 7.85 -33.40 -46.43
N ASN A 527 9.14 -33.62 -46.22
CA ASN A 527 9.66 -34.92 -45.77
C ASN A 527 9.08 -35.25 -44.38
N MET A 528 8.53 -36.45 -44.20
CA MET A 528 7.94 -36.95 -42.95
C MET A 528 8.85 -36.68 -41.73
N TYR A 529 10.16 -36.87 -41.90
CA TYR A 529 11.16 -36.62 -40.87
C TYR A 529 11.14 -35.17 -40.36
N TYR A 530 11.11 -34.18 -41.25
CA TYR A 530 11.14 -32.77 -40.87
C TYR A 530 9.85 -32.33 -40.17
N THR A 531 8.70 -32.87 -40.61
CA THR A 531 7.41 -32.59 -39.97
C THR A 531 7.35 -33.18 -38.57
N ARG A 532 7.83 -34.42 -38.38
CA ARG A 532 7.89 -35.06 -37.05
C ARG A 532 8.84 -34.32 -36.11
N LYS A 533 10.05 -33.96 -36.58
CA LYS A 533 11.01 -33.20 -35.78
C LYS A 533 10.46 -31.83 -35.36
N ARG A 534 9.76 -31.15 -36.26
CA ARG A 534 9.04 -29.91 -35.97
C ARG A 534 7.93 -30.12 -34.92
N TYR A 535 7.14 -31.18 -35.04
CA TYR A 535 6.10 -31.48 -34.04
C TYR A 535 6.70 -31.80 -32.67
N LYS A 536 7.82 -32.49 -32.61
CA LYS A 536 8.55 -32.73 -31.36
C LYS A 536 9.00 -31.44 -30.67
N GLU A 537 9.40 -30.41 -31.41
CA GLU A 537 9.77 -29.10 -30.85
C GLU A 537 8.54 -28.26 -30.43
N ILE A 538 7.41 -28.41 -31.12
CA ILE A 538 6.19 -27.63 -30.87
C ILE A 538 5.36 -28.23 -29.72
N LEU A 539 5.22 -29.56 -29.68
CA LEU A 539 4.36 -30.28 -28.73
C LEU A 539 4.56 -29.86 -27.28
N PRO A 540 5.80 -29.76 -26.73
CA PRO A 540 6.00 -29.35 -25.35
C PRO A 540 5.43 -27.96 -25.02
N ASN A 541 5.36 -27.07 -26.01
CA ASN A 541 4.96 -25.67 -25.86
C ASN A 541 3.47 -25.41 -26.11
N ILE A 542 2.67 -26.46 -26.34
CA ILE A 542 1.22 -26.36 -26.49
C ILE A 542 0.59 -26.12 -25.12
N VAL A 543 -0.37 -25.19 -25.06
CA VAL A 543 -1.12 -24.89 -23.82
C VAL A 543 -2.27 -25.89 -23.71
N VAL A 544 -2.29 -26.65 -22.62
CA VAL A 544 -3.30 -27.69 -22.37
C VAL A 544 -4.44 -27.17 -21.49
N LYS A 545 -4.11 -26.30 -20.52
CA LYS A 545 -5.08 -25.66 -19.63
C LYS A 545 -4.57 -24.28 -19.23
N GLY A 546 -5.49 -23.39 -18.88
CA GLY A 546 -5.17 -22.02 -18.47
C GLY A 546 -5.44 -20.99 -19.55
N ILE A 547 -5.28 -19.72 -19.18
CA ILE A 547 -5.50 -18.59 -20.08
C ILE A 547 -4.18 -18.28 -20.77
N SER A 548 -4.17 -18.23 -22.11
CA SER A 548 -2.94 -18.05 -22.90
C SER A 548 -2.19 -16.74 -22.64
N THR A 549 -2.89 -15.71 -22.14
CA THR A 549 -2.32 -14.39 -21.80
C THR A 549 -1.71 -14.34 -20.41
N VAL A 550 -1.99 -15.30 -19.52
CA VAL A 550 -1.50 -15.28 -18.14
C VAL A 550 -0.25 -16.12 -18.02
N ASP A 551 0.87 -15.48 -17.66
CA ASP A 551 2.16 -16.15 -17.58
C ASP A 551 2.37 -16.93 -16.28
N ARG A 552 1.89 -16.39 -15.16
CA ARG A 552 2.10 -16.93 -13.81
C ARG A 552 0.93 -16.52 -12.92
N ALA A 553 0.57 -17.37 -11.96
CA ALA A 553 -0.35 -16.98 -10.89
C ALA A 553 0.20 -17.36 -9.51
N VAL A 554 0.03 -16.48 -8.53
CA VAL A 554 0.47 -16.67 -7.15
C VAL A 554 -0.70 -16.51 -6.20
N ILE A 555 -0.79 -17.40 -5.21
CA ILE A 555 -1.78 -17.31 -4.14
C ILE A 555 -1.15 -16.49 -3.02
N THR A 556 -1.80 -15.38 -2.67
CA THR A 556 -1.40 -14.53 -1.55
C THR A 556 -2.33 -14.73 -0.39
N LYS A 557 -1.83 -14.47 0.82
CA LYS A 557 -2.62 -14.41 2.05
C LYS A 557 -2.51 -13.00 2.60
N ASP A 558 -3.65 -12.38 2.87
CA ASP A 558 -3.68 -11.11 3.58
C ASP A 558 -3.35 -11.34 5.06
N GLU A 559 -2.29 -10.71 5.57
CA GLU A 559 -1.80 -10.91 6.95
C GLU A 559 -2.82 -10.46 8.02
N LYS A 560 -3.83 -9.66 7.67
CA LYS A 560 -4.81 -9.10 8.61
C LYS A 560 -6.05 -9.98 8.79
N ASP A 561 -6.56 -10.55 7.69
CA ASP A 561 -7.86 -11.22 7.66
C ASP A 561 -7.77 -12.71 7.26
N ASP A 562 -6.55 -13.24 7.04
CA ASP A 562 -6.28 -14.62 6.58
C ASP A 562 -6.99 -15.00 5.25
N LYS A 563 -7.44 -13.97 4.53
CA LYS A 563 -8.11 -14.08 3.23
C LYS A 563 -7.10 -14.44 2.16
N LYS A 564 -7.46 -15.39 1.31
CA LYS A 564 -6.64 -15.77 0.16
C LYS A 564 -7.15 -15.09 -1.09
N GLN A 565 -6.23 -14.50 -1.83
CA GLN A 565 -6.49 -13.92 -3.14
C GLN A 565 -5.53 -14.52 -4.17
N ILE A 566 -5.91 -14.47 -5.45
CA ILE A 566 -5.02 -14.87 -6.53
C ILE A 566 -4.54 -13.63 -7.25
N ILE A 567 -3.22 -13.53 -7.40
CA ILE A 567 -2.58 -12.50 -8.19
C ILE A 567 -2.01 -13.15 -9.45
N CYS A 568 -2.39 -12.63 -10.62
CA CYS A 568 -1.98 -13.13 -11.93
C CYS A 568 -1.21 -12.07 -12.72
#